data_AF-A0A5U2WNQ5-F1
#
_entry.id   AF-A0A5U2WNQ5-F1
#
_cell.length_a   1.000
_cell.length_b   1.000
_cell.length_c   1.000
_cell.angle_alpha   90.00
_cell.angle_beta   90.00
_cell.angle_gamma   90.00
#
_symmetry.space_group_name_H-M   'P 1'
#
loop_
_entity.id
_entity.type
_entity.pdbx_description
1 polymer ?
#
loop_
_entity_poly.entity_id
_entity_poly.type
_entity_poly.pdbx_seq_one_letter_code
_entity_poly.pdbx_strand_id
1 'polypeptide(L)'
;MKKKNSGLTASGLSRPEIKPGDIYRDNKGRLVKVDKCEHGRVYFIRDGFPFATELLARVFLDRFRLHRRKKAPAISTNAATKIAAVQKLRAMINASREGSK
;
A
#
# COMPACT_ATOMS: atom_id res chain seq x y z
N MET A 1 -20.96 -39.68 -9.63
CA MET A 1 -21.33 -38.27 -9.88
C MET A 1 -20.06 -37.41 -9.84
N LYS A 2 -19.70 -36.72 -10.94
CA LYS A 2 -18.60 -35.73 -10.93
C LYS A 2 -19.06 -34.50 -10.16
N LYS A 3 -18.35 -34.12 -9.09
CA LYS A 3 -18.58 -32.85 -8.39
C LYS A 3 -18.25 -31.71 -9.36
N LYS A 4 -19.27 -31.01 -9.84
CA LYS A 4 -19.10 -29.76 -10.58
C LYS A 4 -18.71 -28.71 -9.56
N ASN A 5 -17.42 -28.45 -9.42
CA ASN A 5 -16.91 -27.29 -8.71
C ASN A 5 -17.19 -26.05 -9.58
N SER A 6 -18.47 -25.72 -9.72
CA SER A 6 -18.94 -24.46 -10.30
C SER A 6 -18.71 -23.36 -9.27
N GLY A 7 -17.46 -23.16 -8.89
CA GLY A 7 -17.05 -21.93 -8.25
C GLY A 7 -17.11 -20.86 -9.32
N LEU A 8 -18.15 -20.03 -9.32
CA LEU A 8 -18.01 -18.69 -9.84
C LEU A 8 -16.81 -18.11 -9.09
N THR A 9 -15.63 -18.08 -9.73
CA THR A 9 -14.59 -17.18 -9.31
C THR A 9 -15.24 -15.81 -9.40
N ALA A 10 -15.58 -15.20 -8.26
CA ALA A 10 -16.07 -13.84 -8.23
C ALA A 10 -14.93 -12.98 -8.80
N SER A 11 -14.94 -12.79 -10.12
CA SER A 11 -13.84 -12.26 -10.92
C SER A 11 -13.69 -10.74 -10.78
N GLY A 12 -14.19 -10.17 -9.69
CA GLY A 12 -13.94 -8.78 -9.36
C GLY A 12 -12.47 -8.60 -9.02
N LEU A 13 -11.76 -7.83 -9.83
CA LEU A 13 -10.48 -7.24 -9.42
C LEU A 13 -10.67 -6.66 -8.02
N SER A 14 -9.84 -7.10 -7.08
CA SER A 14 -9.84 -6.54 -5.72
C SER A 14 -9.71 -5.03 -5.85
N ARG A 15 -10.73 -4.29 -5.37
CA ARG A 15 -10.70 -2.83 -5.46
C ARG A 15 -9.48 -2.33 -4.70
N PRO A 16 -8.71 -1.39 -5.26
CA PRO A 16 -7.54 -0.86 -4.58
C PRO A 16 -7.94 -0.30 -3.21
N GLU A 17 -7.36 -0.86 -2.16
CA GLU A 17 -7.59 -0.46 -0.79
C GLU A 17 -7.01 0.95 -0.55
N ILE A 18 -7.82 1.84 0.01
CA ILE A 18 -7.46 3.23 0.32
C ILE A 18 -6.85 3.25 1.73
N LYS A 19 -5.60 3.72 1.87
CA LYS A 19 -4.92 3.70 3.15
C LYS A 19 -4.76 5.10 3.75
N PRO A 20 -4.83 5.23 5.09
CA PRO A 20 -4.46 6.45 5.79
C PRO A 20 -3.06 6.95 5.37
N GLY A 21 -2.99 8.22 4.98
CA GLY A 21 -1.79 8.90 4.50
C GLY A 21 -1.49 8.75 3.01
N ASP A 22 -2.31 8.01 2.25
CA ASP A 22 -2.24 8.04 0.79
C ASP A 22 -2.59 9.44 0.26
N ILE A 23 -1.93 9.84 -0.82
CA ILE A 23 -2.15 11.12 -1.50
C ILE A 23 -2.84 10.83 -2.82
N TYR A 24 -3.98 11.49 -3.02
CA TYR A 24 -4.77 11.44 -4.24
C TYR A 24 -4.80 12.81 -4.91
N ARG A 25 -5.16 12.84 -6.18
CA ARG A 25 -5.29 14.04 -7.01
C ARG A 25 -6.72 14.16 -7.53
N ASP A 26 -7.32 15.33 -7.39
CA ASP A 26 -8.63 15.64 -7.97
C ASP A 26 -8.53 15.87 -9.48
N ASN A 27 -9.68 15.92 -10.17
CA ASN A 27 -9.73 16.20 -11.61
C ASN A 27 -9.17 17.59 -12.00
N LYS A 28 -9.05 18.52 -11.05
CA LYS A 28 -8.48 19.87 -11.24
C LYS A 28 -6.98 19.93 -10.91
N GLY A 29 -6.39 18.82 -10.51
CA GLY A 29 -4.98 18.69 -10.18
C GLY A 29 -4.59 18.99 -8.73
N ARG A 30 -5.54 19.29 -7.84
CA ARG A 30 -5.28 19.52 -6.43
C ARG A 30 -5.04 18.21 -5.70
N LEU A 31 -4.09 18.23 -4.78
CA LEU A 31 -3.75 17.08 -3.96
C LEU A 31 -4.63 17.01 -2.72
N VAL A 32 -4.95 15.79 -2.33
CA VAL A 32 -5.68 15.47 -1.11
C VAL A 32 -4.97 14.35 -0.37
N LYS A 33 -4.90 14.46 0.95
CA LYS A 33 -4.30 13.45 1.81
C LYS A 33 -5.40 12.72 2.55
N VAL A 34 -5.43 11.40 2.44
CA VAL A 34 -6.34 10.55 3.22
C VAL A 34 -5.90 10.61 4.68
N ASP A 35 -6.82 10.98 5.56
CA ASP A 35 -6.62 11.01 7.00
C ASP A 35 -6.96 9.65 7.60
N LYS A 36 -8.19 9.16 7.35
CA LYS A 36 -8.65 7.85 7.80
C LYS A 36 -9.74 7.27 6.89
N CYS A 37 -9.94 5.96 7.01
CA CYS A 37 -10.99 5.21 6.31
C CYS A 37 -11.79 4.40 7.33
N GLU A 38 -13.08 4.70 7.50
CA GLU A 38 -13.95 4.05 8.49
C GLU A 38 -15.34 3.82 7.88
N HIS A 39 -15.97 2.68 8.17
CA HIS A 39 -17.34 2.36 7.76
C HIS A 39 -17.62 2.57 6.25
N GLY A 40 -16.63 2.30 5.38
CA GLY A 40 -16.74 2.51 3.93
C GLY A 40 -16.67 3.97 3.47
N ARG A 41 -16.35 4.90 4.38
CA ARG A 41 -16.10 6.31 4.10
C ARG A 41 -14.61 6.63 4.17
N VAL A 42 -14.21 7.63 3.41
CA VAL A 42 -12.86 8.16 3.32
C VAL A 42 -12.91 9.59 3.83
N TYR A 43 -12.11 9.86 4.86
CA TYR A 43 -11.86 11.19 5.40
C TYR A 43 -10.53 11.67 4.83
N PHE A 44 -10.54 12.84 4.21
CA PHE A 44 -9.34 13.39 3.57
C PHE A 44 -9.26 14.91 3.74
N ILE A 45 -8.04 15.42 3.74
CA ILE A 45 -7.72 16.83 3.86
C ILE A 45 -7.27 17.34 2.50
N ARG A 46 -7.84 18.46 2.05
CA ARG A 46 -7.43 19.14 0.81
C ARG A 46 -6.31 20.11 1.10
N ASP A 47 -5.41 20.25 0.14
CA ASP A 47 -4.37 21.28 0.26
C ASP A 47 -5.00 22.68 0.37
N GLY A 48 -4.55 23.46 1.35
CA GLY A 48 -5.12 24.78 1.68
C GLY A 48 -6.41 24.79 2.51
N PHE A 49 -6.92 23.64 2.96
CA PHE A 49 -8.08 23.56 3.86
C PHE A 49 -7.75 22.79 5.15
N PRO A 50 -7.99 23.37 6.34
CA PRO A 50 -7.60 22.74 7.60
C PRO A 50 -8.55 21.62 8.07
N PHE A 51 -9.72 21.48 7.44
CA PHE A 51 -10.73 20.52 7.86
C PHE A 51 -10.77 19.28 6.95
N ALA A 52 -11.10 18.13 7.57
CA ALA A 52 -11.35 16.90 6.84
C ALA A 52 -12.70 16.95 6.13
N THR A 53 -12.73 16.46 4.89
CA THR A 53 -13.96 16.20 4.13
C THR A 53 -14.22 14.70 4.11
N GLU A 54 -15.47 14.29 4.20
CA GLU A 54 -15.87 12.87 4.09
C GLU A 54 -16.53 12.57 2.74
N LEU A 55 -16.24 11.38 2.19
CA LEU A 55 -16.92 10.82 1.03
C LEU A 55 -17.04 9.30 1.16
N LEU A 56 -18.05 8.70 0.51
CA LEU A 56 -18.06 7.24 0.32
C LEU A 56 -16.83 6.82 -0.49
N ALA A 57 -16.18 5.72 -0.10
CA ALA A 57 -14.98 5.21 -0.77
C ALA A 57 -15.18 5.00 -2.28
N ARG A 58 -16.37 4.55 -2.69
CA ARG A 58 -16.73 4.42 -4.11
C ARG A 58 -16.70 5.77 -4.84
N VAL A 59 -17.39 6.77 -4.30
CA VAL A 59 -17.46 8.13 -4.87
C VAL A 59 -16.08 8.79 -4.87
N PHE A 60 -15.28 8.52 -3.84
CA PHE A 60 -13.91 9.01 -3.76
C PHE A 60 -13.05 8.44 -4.90
N LEU A 61 -13.07 7.13 -5.14
CA LEU A 61 -12.30 6.51 -6.24
C LEU A 61 -12.76 6.95 -7.64
N ASP A 62 -14.03 7.34 -7.80
CA ASP A 62 -14.54 7.86 -9.07
C ASP A 62 -14.04 9.29 -9.36
N ARG A 63 -13.77 10.09 -8.32
CA ARG A 63 -13.42 11.52 -8.43
C ARG A 63 -11.94 11.83 -8.26
N PHE A 64 -11.21 10.92 -7.63
CA PHE A 64 -9.83 11.11 -7.23
C PHE A 64 -8.96 9.97 -7.74
N ARG A 65 -7.80 10.33 -8.31
CA ARG A 65 -6.81 9.35 -8.78
C ARG A 65 -5.67 9.25 -7.79
N LEU A 66 -5.24 8.04 -7.49
CA LEU A 66 -4.09 7.80 -6.62
C LEU A 66 -2.85 8.48 -7.21
N HIS A 67 -2.25 9.39 -6.46
CA HIS A 67 -1.06 10.12 -6.87
C HIS A 67 0.20 9.53 -6.24
N ARG A 68 0.17 9.27 -4.93
CA ARG A 68 1.29 8.69 -4.19
C ARG A 68 0.75 7.89 -3.02
N ARG A 69 1.16 6.62 -2.93
CA ARG A 69 0.90 5.82 -1.72
C ARG A 69 1.76 6.34 -0.58
N LYS A 70 1.25 6.28 0.65
CA LYS A 70 2.10 6.37 1.84
C LYS A 70 3.18 5.31 1.67
N LYS A 71 4.45 5.72 1.66
CA LYS A 71 5.54 4.74 1.68
C LYS A 71 5.29 3.86 2.91
N ALA A 72 5.18 2.55 2.72
CA ALA A 72 5.39 1.61 3.82
C ALA A 72 6.70 2.02 4.53
N PRO A 73 6.82 1.83 5.87
CA PRO A 73 8.06 2.14 6.57
C PRO A 73 9.20 1.60 5.74
N ALA A 74 10.11 2.49 5.31
CA ALA A 74 11.14 2.10 4.38
C ALA A 74 11.90 0.94 5.01
N ILE A 75 11.82 -0.26 4.42
CA ILE A 75 12.88 -1.24 4.61
C ILE A 75 14.10 -0.50 4.07
N SER A 76 14.92 -0.01 5.01
CA SER A 76 15.84 1.11 4.82
C SER A 76 16.50 1.09 3.45
N THR A 77 16.26 2.13 2.65
CA THR A 77 16.89 2.31 1.34
C THR A 77 18.33 2.83 1.44
N ASN A 78 18.93 2.82 2.63
CA ASN A 78 20.31 3.24 2.81
C ASN A 78 21.22 2.14 2.22
N ALA A 79 22.11 2.50 1.30
CA ALA A 79 23.04 1.54 0.71
C ALA A 79 23.83 0.75 1.78
N ALA A 80 24.17 1.42 2.88
CA ALA A 80 24.83 0.83 4.03
C ALA A 80 24.06 -0.34 4.67
N THR A 81 22.74 -0.27 4.80
CA THR A 81 21.94 -1.35 5.43
C THR A 81 21.77 -2.54 4.50
N LYS A 82 21.71 -2.33 3.18
CA LYS A 82 21.75 -3.42 2.19
C LYS A 82 23.10 -4.14 2.20
N ILE A 83 24.21 -3.40 2.27
CA ILE A 83 25.57 -3.97 2.35
C ILE A 83 25.71 -4.80 3.62
N ALA A 84 25.28 -4.29 4.77
CA ALA A 84 25.31 -5.01 6.04
C ALA A 84 24.47 -6.30 6.00
N ALA A 85 23.28 -6.25 5.40
CA ALA A 85 22.43 -7.44 5.23
C ALA A 85 23.08 -8.51 4.34
N VAL A 86 23.72 -8.11 3.23
CA VAL A 86 24.44 -9.03 2.34
C VAL A 86 25.66 -9.64 3.03
N GLN A 87 26.43 -8.85 3.78
CA GLN A 87 27.58 -9.35 4.55
C GLN A 87 27.15 -10.37 5.60
N LYS A 88 26.05 -10.12 6.31
CA LYS A 88 25.49 -11.04 7.31
C LYS A 88 25.07 -12.37 6.68
N LEU A 89 24.42 -12.34 5.51
CA LEU A 89 24.07 -13.55 4.76
C LEU A 89 25.31 -14.34 4.32
N ARG A 90 26.34 -13.66 3.81
CA ARG A 90 27.61 -14.30 3.43
C ARG A 90 28.30 -14.98 4.62
N ALA A 91 28.33 -14.33 5.78
CA ALA A 91 28.91 -14.88 7.00
C ALA A 91 28.18 -16.17 7.45
N MET A 92 26.84 -16.17 7.43
CA MET A 92 26.06 -17.37 7.77
C MET A 92 26.28 -18.52 6.79
N ILE A 93 26.37 -18.24 5.49
CA ILE A 93 26.65 -19.26 4.46
C ILE A 93 28.03 -19.87 4.68
N ASN A 94 29.05 -19.06 4.99
CA ASN A 94 30.39 -19.56 5.24
C ASN A 94 30.46 -20.39 6.53
N ALA A 95 29.83 -19.93 7.61
CA ALA A 95 29.76 -20.69 8.86
C ALA A 95 29.06 -22.05 8.67
N SER A 96 27.99 -22.10 7.88
CA SER A 96 27.31 -23.35 7.53
C SER A 96 28.17 -24.30 6.69
N ARG A 97 29.12 -23.80 5.90
CA ARG A 97 30.03 -24.61 5.09
C ARG A 97 31.20 -25.15 5.90
N GLU A 98 31.65 -24.40 6.90
CA GLU A 98 32.72 -24.82 7.81
C GLU A 98 32.25 -25.87 8.82
N GLY A 99 31.01 -25.77 9.32
CA GLY A 99 30.43 -26.78 10.20
C GLY A 99 30.03 -28.10 9.53
N SER A 100 30.17 -28.21 8.20
CA SER A 100 29.88 -29.40 7.42
C SER A 100 31.15 -30.14 6.94
N LYS A 101 32.33 -29.73 7.42
CA LYS A 101 33.59 -30.47 7.36
C LYS A 101 33.81 -31.23 8.67
#